data_AF-A0A354I998-F1
#
_entry.id   AF-A0A354I998-F1
#
_cell.length_a   1.000
_cell.length_b   1.000
_cell.length_c   1.000
_cell.angle_alpha   90.00
_cell.angle_beta   90.00
_cell.angle_gamma   90.00
#
_symmetry.space_group_name_H-M   'P 1'
#
loop_
_entity.id
_entity.type
_entity.pdbx_description
1 polymer ?
#
loop_
_entity_poly.entity_id
_entity_poly.type
_entity_poly.pdbx_seq_one_letter_code
_entity_poly.pdbx_strand_id
1 'polypeptide(L)'
;LRYPFWHDEHMKIVGSDMTELCRAALWYSRNIEITDTRLHGIKALRECSQVKMHGCDIISPEFGWSVHQMEMEDSTVESEYFMMRSDFLTFRNVTLKGKYSFQYIENSVFENCNFDTKDAFWHAKNIVVRDSVVKGEYLAWYCENVTFEHCKIIGTQPLCYCKGLKLVDCEMVDTDLCFEKSEVEATIKTSVDSIKNPLSGHIYVPCVGEIIRDDEKSKGKVILLEECCCA
;
A
#
# COMPACT_ATOMS: atom_id res chain seq x y z
N LEU A 1 -25.37 -5.85 -17.16
CA LEU A 1 -25.85 -6.99 -16.34
C LEU A 1 -25.46 -6.71 -14.90
N ARG A 2 -26.34 -6.96 -13.90
CA ARG A 2 -26.02 -6.59 -12.51
C ARG A 2 -25.02 -7.54 -11.82
N TYR A 3 -25.07 -8.83 -12.18
CA TYR A 3 -24.28 -9.93 -11.62
C TYR A 3 -23.81 -10.86 -12.76
N PRO A 4 -22.86 -10.41 -13.60
CA PRO A 4 -22.48 -11.13 -14.81
C PRO A 4 -21.68 -12.41 -14.53
N PHE A 5 -20.79 -12.44 -13.53
CA PHE A 5 -19.87 -13.56 -13.34
C PHE A 5 -19.77 -14.01 -11.87
N TRP A 6 -20.26 -15.22 -11.62
CA TRP A 6 -20.41 -15.82 -10.29
C TRP A 6 -20.13 -17.32 -10.39
N HIS A 7 -19.19 -17.81 -9.57
CA HIS A 7 -18.76 -19.20 -9.57
C HIS A 7 -18.16 -19.68 -10.90
N ASP A 8 -17.57 -18.77 -11.68
CA ASP A 8 -16.92 -19.08 -12.93
C ASP A 8 -15.51 -19.63 -12.71
N GLU A 9 -15.07 -20.49 -13.63
CA GLU A 9 -13.71 -21.03 -13.68
C GLU A 9 -13.14 -20.86 -15.09
N HIS A 10 -11.86 -20.47 -15.20
CA HIS A 10 -11.18 -20.20 -16.48
C HIS A 10 -11.83 -19.09 -17.31
N MET A 11 -12.20 -17.99 -16.64
CA MET A 11 -12.84 -16.85 -17.28
C MET A 11 -11.83 -15.90 -17.91
N LYS A 12 -12.15 -15.40 -19.11
CA LYS A 12 -11.42 -14.33 -19.79
C LYS A 12 -12.33 -13.18 -20.15
N ILE A 13 -11.94 -11.96 -19.79
CA ILE A 13 -12.64 -10.72 -20.11
C ILE A 13 -11.66 -9.79 -20.80
N VAL A 14 -11.96 -9.42 -22.04
CA VAL A 14 -11.03 -8.66 -22.89
C VAL A 14 -11.76 -7.49 -23.54
N GLY A 15 -11.16 -6.30 -23.56
CA GLY A 15 -11.66 -5.16 -24.32
C GLY A 15 -13.08 -4.73 -23.95
N SER A 16 -13.46 -4.91 -22.68
CA SER A 16 -14.86 -4.79 -22.23
C SER A 16 -15.11 -3.52 -21.42
N ASP A 17 -16.38 -3.13 -21.33
CA ASP A 17 -16.84 -2.02 -20.50
C ASP A 17 -17.90 -2.50 -19.50
N MET A 18 -17.52 -2.56 -18.23
CA MET A 18 -18.42 -2.82 -17.11
C MET A 18 -18.81 -1.50 -16.45
N THR A 19 -19.80 -0.84 -17.04
CA THR A 19 -20.40 0.41 -16.53
C THR A 19 -20.84 0.31 -15.06
N GLU A 20 -21.16 1.45 -14.45
CA GLU A 20 -21.75 1.59 -13.10
C GLU A 20 -22.96 0.67 -12.82
N LEU A 21 -23.68 0.24 -13.85
CA LEU A 21 -24.81 -0.69 -13.74
C LEU A 21 -24.39 -2.14 -13.44
N CYS A 22 -23.12 -2.49 -13.67
CA CYS A 22 -22.48 -3.76 -13.31
C CYS A 22 -22.08 -3.77 -11.83
N ARG A 23 -23.06 -3.58 -10.94
CA ARG A 23 -22.84 -3.30 -9.50
C ARG A 23 -21.94 -4.29 -8.76
N ALA A 24 -22.04 -5.59 -9.05
CA ALA A 24 -21.32 -6.66 -8.34
C ALA A 24 -20.81 -7.69 -9.34
N ALA A 25 -19.76 -7.29 -10.06
CA ALA A 25 -19.44 -7.87 -11.35
C ALA A 25 -18.87 -9.29 -11.29
N LEU A 26 -17.92 -9.55 -10.38
CA LEU A 26 -17.16 -10.81 -10.29
C LEU A 26 -17.09 -11.31 -8.84
N TRP A 27 -17.59 -12.52 -8.58
CA TRP A 27 -17.65 -13.14 -7.25
C TRP A 27 -17.32 -14.65 -7.31
N TYR A 28 -16.67 -15.17 -6.26
CA TYR A 28 -16.44 -16.61 -6.03
C TYR A 28 -15.84 -17.37 -7.22
N SER A 29 -15.04 -16.69 -8.04
CA SER A 29 -14.55 -17.21 -9.31
C SER A 29 -13.04 -17.46 -9.25
N ARG A 30 -12.52 -18.34 -10.11
CA ARG A 30 -11.09 -18.69 -10.12
C ARG A 30 -10.49 -18.81 -11.51
N ASN A 31 -9.17 -18.63 -11.60
CA ASN A 31 -8.43 -18.62 -12.88
C ASN A 31 -9.00 -17.57 -13.84
N ILE A 32 -8.89 -16.30 -13.44
CA ILE A 32 -9.51 -15.17 -14.14
C ILE A 32 -8.43 -14.36 -14.85
N GLU A 33 -8.67 -14.03 -16.12
CA GLU A 33 -7.84 -13.11 -16.90
C GLU A 33 -8.70 -11.92 -17.35
N ILE A 34 -8.27 -10.69 -17.02
CA ILE A 34 -8.95 -9.46 -17.40
C ILE A 34 -7.95 -8.54 -18.08
N THR A 35 -8.22 -8.17 -19.33
CA THR A 35 -7.29 -7.37 -20.13
C THR A 35 -8.02 -6.22 -20.81
N ASP A 36 -7.41 -5.04 -20.83
CA ASP A 36 -7.88 -3.85 -21.55
C ASP A 36 -9.36 -3.53 -21.27
N THR A 37 -9.76 -3.62 -20.01
CA THR A 37 -11.17 -3.57 -19.60
C THR A 37 -11.41 -2.46 -18.59
N ARG A 38 -12.56 -1.80 -18.72
CA ARG A 38 -13.05 -0.80 -17.75
C ARG A 38 -13.97 -1.45 -16.74
N LEU A 39 -13.68 -1.31 -15.45
CA LEU A 39 -14.50 -1.83 -14.35
C LEU A 39 -15.00 -0.67 -13.48
N HIS A 40 -16.16 -0.14 -13.83
CA HIS A 40 -16.77 1.05 -13.20
C HIS A 40 -17.96 0.72 -12.30
N GLY A 41 -18.15 -0.57 -12.00
CA GLY A 41 -19.16 -1.06 -11.08
C GLY A 41 -18.85 -0.73 -9.62
N ILE A 42 -19.80 -0.98 -8.72
CA ILE A 42 -19.62 -0.67 -7.29
C ILE A 42 -18.68 -1.66 -6.59
N LYS A 43 -18.73 -2.93 -7.02
CA LYS A 43 -17.99 -4.06 -6.44
C LYS A 43 -17.51 -5.00 -7.53
N ALA A 44 -16.27 -5.45 -7.44
CA ALA A 44 -15.76 -6.56 -8.25
C ALA A 44 -14.66 -7.32 -7.52
N LEU A 45 -14.41 -8.55 -7.98
CA LEU A 45 -13.41 -9.48 -7.43
C LEU A 45 -13.61 -9.76 -5.94
N ARG A 46 -14.80 -10.26 -5.59
CA ARG A 46 -15.09 -10.75 -4.24
C ARG A 46 -14.74 -12.21 -4.12
N GLU A 47 -13.89 -12.55 -3.15
CA GLU A 47 -13.56 -13.96 -2.84
C GLU A 47 -13.14 -14.74 -4.09
N CYS A 48 -12.38 -14.08 -4.96
CA CYS A 48 -11.85 -14.66 -6.19
C CYS A 48 -10.42 -15.16 -5.97
N SER A 49 -9.94 -16.06 -6.83
CA SER A 49 -8.56 -16.54 -6.74
C SER A 49 -7.88 -16.69 -8.09
N GLN A 50 -6.56 -16.57 -8.11
CA GLN A 50 -5.74 -16.73 -9.31
C GLN A 50 -6.18 -15.75 -10.42
N VAL A 51 -6.08 -14.46 -10.12
CA VAL A 51 -6.55 -13.37 -10.98
C VAL A 51 -5.35 -12.69 -11.66
N LYS A 52 -5.43 -12.49 -12.97
CA LYS A 52 -4.46 -11.67 -13.73
C LYS A 52 -5.18 -10.52 -14.37
N MET A 53 -4.70 -9.30 -14.12
CA MET A 53 -5.22 -8.07 -14.70
C MET A 53 -4.11 -7.30 -15.42
N HIS A 54 -4.39 -6.81 -16.62
CA HIS A 54 -3.45 -6.00 -17.40
C HIS A 54 -4.18 -4.90 -18.15
N GLY A 55 -3.65 -3.67 -18.15
CA GLY A 55 -4.21 -2.58 -18.96
C GLY A 55 -5.61 -2.15 -18.55
N CYS A 56 -5.99 -2.34 -17.28
CA CYS A 56 -7.36 -2.11 -16.82
C CYS A 56 -7.52 -0.72 -16.21
N ASP A 57 -8.74 -0.18 -16.33
CA ASP A 57 -9.16 1.05 -15.67
C ASP A 57 -10.30 0.75 -14.70
N ILE A 58 -10.07 0.99 -13.42
CA ILE A 58 -10.97 0.61 -12.33
C ILE A 58 -11.47 1.86 -11.63
N ILE A 59 -12.78 2.00 -11.54
CA ILE A 59 -13.46 3.02 -10.72
C ILE A 59 -14.50 2.29 -9.89
N SER A 60 -14.15 1.92 -8.66
CA SER A 60 -14.99 1.04 -7.84
C SER A 60 -14.82 1.34 -6.36
N PRO A 61 -15.89 1.74 -5.64
CA PRO A 61 -15.84 1.94 -4.19
C PRO A 61 -15.29 0.75 -3.42
N GLU A 62 -15.63 -0.48 -3.81
CA GLU A 62 -15.07 -1.71 -3.22
C GLU A 62 -14.44 -2.57 -4.32
N PHE A 63 -13.18 -2.97 -4.21
CA PHE A 63 -12.58 -3.80 -5.25
C PHE A 63 -11.56 -4.78 -4.68
N GLY A 64 -11.65 -6.05 -5.09
CA GLY A 64 -10.65 -7.07 -4.79
C GLY A 64 -10.63 -7.54 -3.34
N TRP A 65 -11.78 -7.67 -2.68
CA TRP A 65 -11.81 -8.10 -1.28
C TRP A 65 -11.73 -9.61 -1.13
N SER A 66 -10.87 -10.08 -0.22
CA SER A 66 -10.58 -11.49 0.05
C SER A 66 -10.11 -12.24 -1.20
N VAL A 67 -9.29 -11.58 -2.03
CA VAL A 67 -8.72 -12.18 -3.22
C VAL A 67 -7.43 -12.93 -2.87
N HIS A 68 -7.32 -14.17 -3.32
CA HIS A 68 -6.12 -14.97 -3.14
C HIS A 68 -5.33 -15.08 -4.45
N GLN A 69 -4.06 -14.69 -4.43
CA GLN A 69 -3.16 -14.73 -5.58
C GLN A 69 -3.64 -13.87 -6.76
N MET A 70 -3.17 -12.63 -6.82
CA MET A 70 -3.53 -11.71 -7.89
C MET A 70 -2.33 -10.94 -8.43
N GLU A 71 -2.25 -10.89 -9.75
CA GLU A 71 -1.30 -10.06 -10.51
C GLU A 71 -2.06 -8.90 -11.15
N MET A 72 -1.56 -7.67 -10.99
CA MET A 72 -2.11 -6.47 -11.67
C MET A 72 -0.97 -5.66 -12.28
N GLU A 73 -1.05 -5.43 -13.58
CA GLU A 73 -0.02 -4.70 -14.32
C GLU A 73 -0.64 -3.57 -15.15
N ASP A 74 0.09 -2.46 -15.29
CA ASP A 74 -0.23 -1.35 -16.19
C ASP A 74 -1.68 -0.84 -16.06
N SER A 75 -2.14 -0.61 -14.84
CA SER A 75 -3.55 -0.34 -14.54
C SER A 75 -3.76 0.91 -13.68
N THR A 76 -4.92 1.55 -13.86
CA THR A 76 -5.36 2.72 -13.07
C THR A 76 -6.53 2.35 -12.17
N VAL A 77 -6.52 2.86 -10.93
CA VAL A 77 -7.53 2.54 -9.92
C VAL A 77 -7.99 3.82 -9.21
N GLU A 78 -9.29 4.04 -9.12
CA GLU A 78 -9.95 4.91 -8.15
C GLU A 78 -10.87 4.07 -7.24
N SER A 79 -10.60 4.04 -5.93
CA SER A 79 -11.34 3.17 -5.01
C SER A 79 -11.41 3.67 -3.58
N GLU A 80 -12.53 3.44 -2.87
CA GLU A 80 -12.59 3.72 -1.43
C GLU A 80 -11.92 2.61 -0.61
N TYR A 81 -12.25 1.35 -0.88
CA TYR A 81 -11.70 0.17 -0.23
C TYR A 81 -11.11 -0.79 -1.26
N PHE A 82 -9.78 -0.79 -1.36
CA PHE A 82 -9.05 -1.57 -2.34
C PHE A 82 -8.28 -2.72 -1.68
N MET A 83 -8.47 -3.93 -2.19
CA MET A 83 -7.73 -5.13 -1.78
C MET A 83 -7.83 -5.47 -0.30
N MET A 84 -9.01 -5.35 0.31
CA MET A 84 -9.20 -5.66 1.72
C MET A 84 -9.08 -7.17 1.97
N ARG A 85 -8.24 -7.59 2.94
CA ARG A 85 -8.04 -8.99 3.37
C ARG A 85 -7.58 -9.94 2.26
N SER A 86 -6.82 -9.43 1.31
CA SER A 86 -6.30 -10.20 0.19
C SER A 86 -4.84 -10.60 0.41
N ASP A 87 -4.38 -11.66 -0.25
CA ASP A 87 -3.04 -12.21 -0.05
C ASP A 87 -2.39 -12.69 -1.36
N PHE A 88 -1.06 -12.73 -1.38
CA PHE A 88 -0.26 -13.02 -2.58
C PHE A 88 -0.56 -12.07 -3.75
N LEU A 89 -0.59 -10.76 -3.47
CA LEU A 89 -0.74 -9.73 -4.49
C LEU A 89 0.62 -9.40 -5.11
N THR A 90 0.68 -9.22 -6.42
CA THR A 90 1.87 -8.74 -7.16
C THR A 90 1.45 -7.64 -8.13
N PHE A 91 1.72 -6.38 -7.78
CA PHE A 91 1.33 -5.24 -8.60
C PHE A 91 2.54 -4.55 -9.22
N ARG A 92 2.45 -4.21 -10.51
CA ARG A 92 3.50 -3.53 -11.27
C ARG A 92 2.92 -2.37 -12.06
N ASN A 93 3.56 -1.19 -11.98
CA ASN A 93 3.12 -0.02 -12.73
C ASN A 93 1.62 0.32 -12.52
N VAL A 94 1.18 0.26 -11.26
CA VAL A 94 -0.21 0.58 -10.88
C VAL A 94 -0.27 2.00 -10.33
N THR A 95 -1.20 2.79 -10.86
CA THR A 95 -1.54 4.11 -10.30
C THR A 95 -2.87 4.03 -9.55
N LEU A 96 -2.86 4.36 -8.26
CA LEU A 96 -4.03 4.30 -7.38
C LEU A 96 -4.33 5.68 -6.80
N LYS A 97 -5.59 6.10 -6.91
CA LYS A 97 -6.19 7.13 -6.08
C LYS A 97 -7.19 6.48 -5.12
N GLY A 98 -6.89 6.49 -3.83
CA GLY A 98 -7.62 5.68 -2.85
C GLY A 98 -7.99 6.38 -1.54
N LYS A 99 -8.62 5.62 -0.65
CA LYS A 99 -8.89 6.05 0.73
C LYS A 99 -8.47 5.02 1.76
N TYR A 100 -8.89 3.77 1.64
CA TYR A 100 -8.61 2.71 2.61
C TYR A 100 -8.02 1.51 1.88
N SER A 101 -6.77 1.67 1.43
CA SER A 101 -6.13 0.73 0.52
C SER A 101 -5.34 -0.34 1.29
N PHE A 102 -5.41 -1.59 0.85
CA PHE A 102 -4.57 -2.67 1.36
C PHE A 102 -4.73 -2.97 2.86
N GLN A 103 -5.95 -2.89 3.39
CA GLN A 103 -6.19 -3.25 4.79
C GLN A 103 -6.14 -4.77 4.99
N TYR A 104 -5.36 -5.21 5.98
CA TYR A 104 -5.20 -6.62 6.38
C TYR A 104 -4.67 -7.54 5.26
N ILE A 105 -3.83 -7.02 4.37
CA ILE A 105 -3.22 -7.85 3.32
C ILE A 105 -1.99 -8.62 3.81
N GLU A 106 -1.70 -9.74 3.17
CA GLU A 106 -0.52 -10.54 3.50
C GLU A 106 0.31 -10.96 2.28
N ASN A 107 1.61 -11.18 2.48
CA ASN A 107 2.52 -11.83 1.54
C ASN A 107 2.50 -11.22 0.13
N SER A 108 2.65 -9.90 0.02
CA SER A 108 2.40 -9.18 -1.23
C SER A 108 3.56 -8.26 -1.63
N VAL A 109 3.70 -8.02 -2.93
CA VAL A 109 4.79 -7.24 -3.55
C VAL A 109 4.22 -6.17 -4.49
N PHE A 110 4.74 -4.95 -4.38
CA PHE A 110 4.32 -3.79 -5.17
C PHE A 110 5.55 -3.11 -5.76
N GLU A 111 5.63 -2.95 -7.08
CA GLU A 111 6.84 -2.47 -7.77
C GLU A 111 6.49 -1.40 -8.82
N ASN A 112 7.23 -0.29 -8.83
CA ASN A 112 7.02 0.83 -9.75
C ASN A 112 5.59 1.41 -9.68
N CYS A 113 5.01 1.51 -8.49
CA CYS A 113 3.64 1.97 -8.29
C CYS A 113 3.58 3.44 -7.84
N ASN A 114 2.43 4.06 -8.07
CA ASN A 114 2.11 5.40 -7.55
C ASN A 114 0.77 5.35 -6.80
N PHE A 115 0.83 5.43 -5.47
CA PHE A 115 -0.33 5.35 -4.59
C PHE A 115 -0.56 6.70 -3.92
N ASP A 116 -1.66 7.38 -4.28
CA ASP A 116 -2.20 8.54 -3.56
C ASP A 116 -3.47 8.10 -2.85
N THR A 117 -3.36 7.78 -1.57
CA THR A 117 -4.47 7.21 -0.79
C THR A 117 -4.50 7.83 0.59
N LYS A 118 -5.66 7.90 1.23
CA LYS A 118 -5.71 8.34 2.63
C LYS A 118 -4.91 7.39 3.51
N ASP A 119 -5.37 6.18 3.74
CA ASP A 119 -4.68 5.13 4.49
C ASP A 119 -4.17 4.04 3.54
N ALA A 120 -3.03 3.41 3.88
CA ALA A 120 -2.50 2.26 3.14
C ALA A 120 -1.84 1.24 4.07
N PHE A 121 -1.95 -0.05 3.75
CA PHE A 121 -1.22 -1.15 4.43
C PHE A 121 -1.50 -1.29 5.93
N TRP A 122 -2.69 -0.89 6.36
CA TRP A 122 -3.11 -1.06 7.75
C TRP A 122 -3.16 -2.55 8.12
N HIS A 123 -2.50 -2.95 9.21
CA HIS A 123 -2.37 -4.35 9.64
C HIS A 123 -1.79 -5.29 8.56
N ALA A 124 -1.01 -4.77 7.62
CA ALA A 124 -0.43 -5.60 6.57
C ALA A 124 0.76 -6.42 7.10
N LYS A 125 0.94 -7.62 6.55
CA LYS A 125 1.99 -8.56 6.96
C LYS A 125 2.82 -9.07 5.79
N ASN A 126 4.14 -9.12 5.97
CA ASN A 126 5.08 -9.63 4.96
C ASN A 126 4.91 -8.93 3.61
N ILE A 127 5.07 -7.60 3.60
CA ILE A 127 4.89 -6.78 2.41
C ILE A 127 6.23 -6.24 1.94
N VAL A 128 6.44 -6.21 0.62
CA VAL A 128 7.55 -5.46 0.03
C VAL A 128 7.04 -4.46 -1.00
N VAL A 129 7.48 -3.22 -0.87
CA VAL A 129 7.19 -2.14 -1.82
C VAL A 129 8.52 -1.63 -2.37
N ARG A 130 8.67 -1.56 -3.70
CA ARG A 130 9.90 -1.14 -4.36
C ARG A 130 9.66 -0.04 -5.38
N ASP A 131 10.60 0.90 -5.48
CA ASP A 131 10.66 1.89 -6.56
C ASP A 131 9.34 2.65 -6.74
N SER A 132 8.64 2.92 -5.64
CA SER A 132 7.26 3.40 -5.65
C SER A 132 7.10 4.71 -4.91
N VAL A 133 6.06 5.47 -5.28
CA VAL A 133 5.61 6.64 -4.52
C VAL A 133 4.38 6.23 -3.72
N VAL A 134 4.40 6.49 -2.41
CA VAL A 134 3.28 6.25 -1.51
C VAL A 134 2.98 7.52 -0.74
N LYS A 135 1.88 8.17 -1.10
CA LYS A 135 1.36 9.37 -0.46
C LYS A 135 0.10 9.01 0.31
N GLY A 136 0.07 9.39 1.59
CA GLY A 136 -1.09 9.20 2.44
C GLY A 136 -0.90 9.61 3.89
N GLU A 137 -2.01 9.58 4.62
CA GLU A 137 -2.09 9.67 6.07
C GLU A 137 -1.97 8.26 6.67
N TYR A 138 -1.29 8.08 7.80
CA TYR A 138 -1.31 6.80 8.53
C TYR A 138 -0.83 5.57 7.75
N LEU A 139 0.19 5.74 6.90
CA LEU A 139 0.79 4.66 6.12
C LEU A 139 1.30 3.51 7.01
N ALA A 140 0.98 2.27 6.66
CA ALA A 140 1.47 1.03 7.26
C ALA A 140 1.25 0.91 8.77
N TRP A 141 0.17 1.48 9.30
CA TRP A 141 -0.11 1.35 10.73
C TRP A 141 -0.29 -0.11 11.16
N TYR A 142 0.32 -0.47 12.29
CA TYR A 142 0.24 -1.81 12.90
C TYR A 142 0.75 -2.94 12.00
N CYS A 143 1.73 -2.65 11.16
CA CYS A 143 2.28 -3.60 10.21
C CYS A 143 3.25 -4.62 10.85
N GLU A 144 3.42 -5.78 10.23
CA GLU A 144 4.43 -6.78 10.61
C GLU A 144 5.29 -7.19 9.39
N ASN A 145 6.61 -7.04 9.48
CA ASN A 145 7.56 -7.38 8.42
C ASN A 145 7.25 -6.69 7.08
N VAL A 146 7.16 -5.36 7.10
CA VAL A 146 7.00 -4.54 5.89
C VAL A 146 8.34 -3.92 5.52
N THR A 147 8.70 -4.04 4.25
CA THR A 147 9.93 -3.46 3.69
C THR A 147 9.59 -2.49 2.57
N PHE A 148 10.13 -1.27 2.64
CA PHE A 148 10.13 -0.29 1.56
C PHE A 148 11.56 -0.15 1.02
N GLU A 149 11.74 -0.27 -0.29
CA GLU A 149 13.04 -0.17 -0.96
C GLU A 149 12.95 0.91 -2.04
N HIS A 150 13.83 1.91 -1.99
CA HIS A 150 13.90 3.00 -2.96
C HIS A 150 12.55 3.74 -3.17
N CYS A 151 11.74 3.81 -2.11
CA CYS A 151 10.42 4.42 -2.17
C CYS A 151 10.47 5.91 -1.79
N LYS A 152 9.51 6.68 -2.31
CA LYS A 152 9.20 8.02 -1.82
C LYS A 152 7.90 7.97 -1.00
N ILE A 153 7.99 8.32 0.27
CA ILE A 153 6.89 8.32 1.23
C ILE A 153 6.50 9.77 1.54
N ILE A 154 5.21 10.07 1.48
CA ILE A 154 4.69 11.44 1.65
C ILE A 154 3.47 11.43 2.58
N GLY A 155 3.45 12.33 3.56
CA GLY A 155 2.27 12.60 4.38
C GLY A 155 2.45 12.31 5.88
N THR A 156 1.37 12.56 6.62
CA THR A 156 1.40 12.64 8.09
C THR A 156 1.32 11.28 8.79
N GLN A 157 2.04 11.17 9.92
CA GLN A 157 2.05 10.00 10.79
C GLN A 157 2.27 8.65 10.08
N PRO A 158 3.23 8.53 9.15
CA PRO A 158 3.48 7.25 8.50
C PRO A 158 4.26 6.32 9.44
N LEU A 159 4.09 5.01 9.23
CA LEU A 159 4.95 3.95 9.73
C LEU A 159 4.88 3.73 11.26
N CYS A 160 3.73 3.96 11.88
CA CYS A 160 3.54 3.82 13.32
C CYS A 160 3.08 2.40 13.71
N TYR A 161 3.45 1.98 14.93
CA TYR A 161 3.07 0.73 15.56
C TYR A 161 3.54 -0.53 14.80
N CYS A 162 4.59 -0.42 14.01
CA CYS A 162 5.09 -1.52 13.20
C CYS A 162 6.06 -2.43 13.95
N LYS A 163 6.05 -3.70 13.57
CA LYS A 163 7.02 -4.71 14.00
C LYS A 163 7.87 -5.16 12.82
N GLY A 164 9.20 -5.13 12.95
CA GLY A 164 10.11 -5.54 11.88
C GLY A 164 10.02 -4.66 10.63
N LEU A 165 9.80 -3.35 10.80
CA LEU A 165 9.76 -2.39 9.68
C LEU A 165 11.16 -2.16 9.11
N LYS A 166 11.27 -2.15 7.79
CA LYS A 166 12.52 -1.86 7.08
C LYS A 166 12.34 -0.80 6.00
N LEU A 167 13.19 0.21 5.99
CA LEU A 167 13.31 1.18 4.91
C LEU A 167 14.74 1.12 4.36
N VAL A 168 14.88 0.90 3.07
CA VAL A 168 16.17 0.88 2.35
C VAL A 168 16.18 2.02 1.36
N ASP A 169 17.06 2.99 1.58
CA ASP A 169 17.30 4.14 0.71
C ASP A 169 16.02 4.88 0.27
N CYS A 170 15.12 5.11 1.23
CA CYS A 170 13.84 5.77 0.98
C CYS A 170 13.96 7.30 1.11
N GLU A 171 13.06 8.01 0.44
CA GLU A 171 12.85 9.44 0.61
C GLU A 171 11.56 9.64 1.41
N MET A 172 11.60 10.55 2.37
CA MET A 172 10.44 10.95 3.17
C MET A 172 10.27 12.47 3.02
N VAL A 173 9.08 12.91 2.62
CA VAL A 173 8.77 14.32 2.33
C VAL A 173 7.45 14.69 3.00
N ASP A 174 7.39 15.84 3.66
CA ASP A 174 6.21 16.29 4.40
C ASP A 174 5.72 15.20 5.39
N THR A 175 6.66 14.59 6.10
CA THR A 175 6.43 13.47 7.02
C THR A 175 6.70 13.90 8.46
N ASP A 176 5.63 14.06 9.21
CA ASP A 176 5.65 14.34 10.64
C ASP A 176 5.22 13.12 11.47
N LEU A 177 5.57 13.13 12.75
CA LEU A 177 5.10 12.19 13.77
C LEU A 177 5.30 10.71 13.40
N CYS A 178 6.32 10.42 12.59
CA CYS A 178 6.55 9.10 12.04
C CYS A 178 7.20 8.15 13.06
N PHE A 179 7.02 6.84 12.84
CA PHE A 179 7.64 5.74 13.60
C PHE A 179 7.16 5.53 15.04
N GLU A 180 6.03 6.12 15.46
CA GLU A 180 5.54 5.96 16.83
C GLU A 180 5.40 4.48 17.21
N LYS A 181 6.16 4.06 18.24
CA LYS A 181 6.17 2.69 18.78
C LYS A 181 6.58 1.61 17.78
N SER A 182 7.31 1.97 16.72
CA SER A 182 7.77 1.01 15.71
C SER A 182 9.14 0.40 16.06
N GLU A 183 9.29 -0.90 15.78
CA GLU A 183 10.57 -1.58 15.66
C GLU A 183 11.08 -1.37 14.23
N VAL A 184 12.14 -0.58 14.05
CA VAL A 184 12.51 -0.05 12.73
C VAL A 184 13.99 -0.15 12.43
N GLU A 185 14.33 -0.52 11.21
CA GLU A 185 15.66 -0.36 10.62
C GLU A 185 15.50 0.44 9.32
N ALA A 186 15.89 1.71 9.33
CA ALA A 186 15.58 2.64 8.24
C ALA A 186 16.81 3.43 7.79
N THR A 187 17.06 3.44 6.48
CA THR A 187 17.95 4.39 5.81
C THR A 187 17.11 5.36 4.98
N ILE A 188 17.13 6.63 5.37
CA ILE A 188 16.36 7.72 4.76
C ILE A 188 17.35 8.69 4.10
N LYS A 189 17.05 9.14 2.87
CA LYS A 189 17.94 10.00 2.06
C LYS A 189 17.62 11.50 2.18
N THR A 190 16.50 11.87 2.80
CA THR A 190 16.01 13.24 2.92
C THR A 190 15.82 13.65 4.37
N SER A 191 15.63 14.95 4.63
CA SER A 191 15.19 15.42 5.94
C SER A 191 13.78 14.92 6.27
N VAL A 192 13.50 14.72 7.55
CA VAL A 192 12.19 14.32 8.09
C VAL A 192 11.68 15.41 9.03
N ASP A 193 10.39 15.75 8.98
CA ASP A 193 9.86 16.86 9.79
C ASP A 193 9.84 16.50 11.27
N SER A 194 9.29 15.35 11.64
CA SER A 194 9.42 14.85 13.01
C SER A 194 9.34 13.33 13.15
N ILE A 195 10.12 12.81 14.10
CA ILE A 195 10.15 11.40 14.50
C ILE A 195 9.63 11.30 15.93
N LYS A 196 8.66 10.42 16.17
CA LYS A 196 8.02 10.26 17.48
C LYS A 196 8.24 8.86 18.03
N ASN A 197 8.69 8.76 19.28
CA ASN A 197 8.73 7.55 20.10
C ASN A 197 9.07 6.22 19.39
N PRO A 198 10.15 6.10 18.58
CA PRO A 198 10.52 4.82 17.99
C PRO A 198 10.83 3.80 19.09
N LEU A 199 10.26 2.59 19.00
CA LEU A 199 10.35 1.58 20.06
C LEU A 199 11.76 0.99 20.14
N SER A 200 12.31 0.55 19.02
CA SER A 200 13.64 -0.08 18.94
C SER A 200 14.22 0.02 17.52
N GLY A 201 15.50 -0.34 17.38
CA GLY A 201 16.23 -0.33 16.10
C GLY A 201 16.89 1.02 15.77
N HIS A 202 17.13 1.29 14.49
CA HIS A 202 17.92 2.43 14.01
C HIS A 202 17.23 3.16 12.86
N ILE A 203 17.30 4.49 12.90
CA ILE A 203 16.85 5.38 11.84
C ILE A 203 18.04 6.25 11.46
N TYR A 204 18.62 5.98 10.30
CA TYR A 204 19.68 6.77 9.69
C TYR A 204 19.05 7.83 8.79
N VAL A 205 19.31 9.10 9.09
CA VAL A 205 18.64 10.23 8.42
C VAL A 205 19.58 11.44 8.36
N PRO A 206 19.61 12.20 7.25
CA PRO A 206 20.44 13.40 7.15
C PRO A 206 20.09 14.45 8.19
N CYS A 207 18.79 14.75 8.35
CA CYS A 207 18.33 15.75 9.30
C CYS A 207 16.89 15.47 9.77
N VAL A 208 16.57 15.90 11.00
CA VAL A 208 15.22 15.79 11.57
C VAL A 208 14.84 17.13 12.20
N GLY A 209 13.65 17.64 11.88
CA GLY A 209 13.14 18.89 12.46
C GLY A 209 12.90 18.77 13.96
N GLU A 210 12.15 17.73 14.38
CA GLU A 210 11.87 17.45 15.79
C GLU A 210 11.95 15.96 16.13
N ILE A 211 12.53 15.64 17.29
CA ILE A 211 12.50 14.29 17.85
C ILE A 211 11.67 14.32 19.15
N ILE A 212 10.50 13.68 19.11
CA ILE A 212 9.56 13.62 20.23
C ILE A 212 9.78 12.31 21.00
N ARG A 213 10.10 12.41 22.29
CA ARG A 213 10.37 11.26 23.19
C ARG A 213 9.70 11.42 24.55
N ASP A 214 8.39 11.30 24.58
CA ASP A 214 7.56 11.34 25.79
C ASP A 214 7.11 9.94 26.28
N ASP A 215 7.44 8.87 25.53
CA ASP A 215 7.26 7.48 25.96
C ASP A 215 8.58 6.89 26.52
N GLU A 216 8.59 6.49 27.79
CA GLU A 216 9.76 5.85 28.44
C GLU A 216 10.24 4.58 27.72
N LYS A 217 9.35 3.90 26.97
CA LYS A 217 9.66 2.70 26.18
C LYS A 217 10.35 3.03 24.86
N SER A 218 10.43 4.29 24.43
CA SER A 218 11.10 4.67 23.18
C SER A 218 12.61 4.47 23.28
N LYS A 219 13.11 3.32 22.80
CA LYS A 219 14.54 2.96 22.80
C LYS A 219 15.16 2.94 21.41
N GLY A 220 14.40 3.17 20.34
CA GLY A 220 14.94 3.26 18.97
C GLY A 220 15.92 4.43 18.84
N LYS A 221 16.97 4.27 18.05
CA LYS A 221 18.04 5.26 17.88
C LYS A 221 17.84 6.05 16.59
N VAL A 222 17.90 7.38 16.69
CA VAL A 222 17.96 8.27 15.51
C VAL A 222 19.41 8.68 15.34
N ILE A 223 19.98 8.42 14.17
CA ILE A 223 21.39 8.63 13.83
C ILE A 223 21.45 9.64 12.69
N LEU A 224 22.00 10.82 12.99
CA LEU A 224 22.20 11.86 12.00
C LEU A 224 23.43 11.54 11.15
N LEU A 225 23.26 11.54 9.83
CA LEU A 225 24.36 11.24 8.88
C LEU A 225 25.20 12.48 8.55
N GLU A 226 24.64 13.67 8.70
CA GLU A 226 25.27 14.96 8.44
C GLU A 226 24.95 15.96 9.58
N GLU A 227 25.74 17.02 9.73
CA GLU A 227 25.39 18.12 10.64
C GLU A 227 24.20 18.89 10.05
N CYS A 228 23.01 18.80 10.68
CA CYS A 228 21.85 19.61 10.31
C CYS A 228 22.24 21.10 10.26
N CYS A 229 22.26 21.69 9.06
CA CYS A 229 22.28 23.13 8.92
C CYS A 229 20.88 23.65 9.30
N CYS A 230 20.66 23.91 10.59
CA CYS A 230 19.48 24.62 11.04
C CYS A 230 19.47 26.01 10.37
N ALA A 231 18.41 26.33 9.62
CA ALA A 231 18.12 27.68 9.13
C ALA A 231 17.35 28.47 10.19
#